data_AF-A0AA49JJJ2-F1
#
_entry.id   AF-A0AA49JJJ2-F1
#
_cell.length_a   1.000
_cell.length_b   1.000
_cell.length_c   1.000
_cell.angle_alpha   90.00
_cell.angle_beta   90.00
_cell.angle_gamma   90.00
#
_symmetry.space_group_name_H-M   'P 1'
#
loop_
_entity.id
_entity.type
_entity.pdbx_description
1 polymer ?
#
loop_
_entity_poly.entity_id
_entity_poly.type
_entity_poly.pdbx_seq_one_letter_code
_entity_poly.pdbx_strand_id
1 'polypeptide(L)'
;MIYIGLEIKDQEPKLGLIFGIIGIFGFYMVLLILVKHKKFRLSKTDKSLTVQQIGRKTKDYKLENIDNWSEEFFIYRGEQKRTIKLTFKDQKRIKVTDKDDLMEYENLYHYLRINHRKK
;
A
#
# COMPACT_ATOMS: atom_id res chain seq x y z
N MET A 1 34.51 -3.03 -17.47
CA MET A 1 34.02 -1.64 -17.30
C MET A 1 32.86 -1.44 -18.25
N ILE A 2 31.65 -1.28 -17.74
CA ILE A 2 30.47 -0.98 -18.57
C ILE A 2 30.57 0.51 -18.95
N TYR A 3 30.94 0.78 -20.19
CA TYR A 3 30.90 2.12 -20.78
C TYR A 3 29.45 2.47 -21.08
N ILE A 4 28.81 3.19 -20.17
CA ILE A 4 27.58 3.94 -20.48
C ILE A 4 28.04 5.23 -21.16
N GLY A 5 28.48 5.11 -22.41
CA GLY A 5 28.80 6.23 -23.28
C GLY A 5 27.55 6.59 -24.07
N LEU A 6 26.66 7.41 -23.49
CA LEU A 6 25.66 8.13 -24.29
C LEU A 6 26.40 9.28 -24.99
N GLU A 7 27.01 8.99 -26.13
CA GLU A 7 27.62 10.01 -26.98
C GLU A 7 26.50 10.72 -27.75
N ILE A 8 25.93 11.77 -27.15
CA ILE A 8 24.95 12.64 -27.79
C ILE A 8 25.72 13.67 -28.62
N LYS A 9 26.06 13.30 -29.87
CA LYS A 9 26.55 14.24 -30.88
C LYS A 9 25.36 14.81 -31.66
N ASP A 10 25.28 16.14 -31.69
CA ASP A 10 24.30 16.96 -32.44
C ASP A 10 22.81 16.76 -32.12
N GLN A 11 22.41 16.90 -30.85
CA GLN A 11 21.00 17.12 -30.52
C GLN A 11 20.68 18.61 -30.42
N GLU A 12 19.68 19.06 -31.19
CA GLU A 12 19.03 20.35 -30.97
C GLU A 12 18.71 20.52 -29.48
N PRO A 13 18.91 21.70 -28.87
CA PRO A 13 18.66 21.94 -27.44
C PRO A 13 17.23 21.57 -27.00
N LYS A 14 16.30 21.50 -27.96
CA LYS A 14 14.92 21.03 -27.78
C LYS A 14 14.82 19.54 -27.41
N LEU A 15 15.66 18.67 -27.97
CA LEU A 15 15.64 17.23 -27.67
C LEU A 15 16.17 16.94 -26.27
N GLY A 16 17.25 17.61 -25.84
CA GLY A 16 17.77 17.50 -24.47
C GLY A 16 16.75 17.95 -23.41
N LEU A 17 15.98 19.00 -23.70
CA LEU A 17 14.86 19.44 -22.85
C LEU A 17 13.76 18.38 -22.75
N ILE A 18 13.38 17.75 -23.86
CA ILE A 18 12.35 16.69 -23.87
C ILE A 18 12.81 15.48 -23.05
N PHE A 19 14.05 15.02 -23.23
CA PHE A 19 14.61 13.92 -22.44
C PHE A 19 14.69 14.27 -20.94
N GLY A 20 15.04 15.52 -20.61
CA GLY A 20 15.02 16.02 -19.23
C GLY A 20 13.63 15.98 -18.60
N ILE A 21 12.60 16.43 -19.33
CA ILE A 21 11.20 16.42 -18.86
C ILE A 21 10.69 14.99 -18.67
N ILE A 22 11.00 14.08 -19.61
CA ILE A 22 10.63 12.65 -19.51
C ILE A 22 11.31 12.00 -18.30
N GLY A 23 12.60 12.29 -18.07
CA GLY A 23 13.34 11.77 -16.92
C GLY A 23 12.77 12.24 -15.58
N ILE A 24 12.46 13.53 -15.46
CA ILE A 24 11.83 14.11 -14.25
C ILE A 24 10.44 13.52 -14.03
N PHE A 25 9.65 13.38 -15.09
CA PHE A 25 8.31 12.78 -15.01
C PHE A 25 8.37 11.31 -14.60
N GLY A 26 9.30 10.54 -15.17
CA GLY A 26 9.54 9.15 -14.79
C GLY A 26 9.93 9.01 -13.32
N PHE A 27 10.88 9.84 -12.86
CA PHE A 27 11.29 9.87 -11.45
C PHE A 27 10.13 10.24 -10.52
N TYR A 28 9.34 11.26 -10.89
CA TYR A 28 8.15 11.66 -10.15
C TYR A 28 7.13 10.52 -10.04
N MET A 29 6.89 9.77 -11.13
CA MET A 29 6.00 8.60 -11.11
C MET A 29 6.49 7.51 -10.17
N VAL A 30 7.81 7.23 -10.14
CA VAL A 30 8.39 6.27 -9.19
C VAL A 30 8.18 6.71 -7.75
N LEU A 31 8.40 7.99 -7.43
CA LEU A 31 8.13 8.54 -6.10
C LEU A 31 6.66 8.42 -5.72
N LEU A 32 5.73 8.70 -6.65
CA LEU A 32 4.30 8.54 -6.40
C LEU A 32 3.91 7.09 -6.09
N ILE A 33 4.52 6.11 -6.75
CA ILE A 33 4.30 4.69 -6.47
C ILE A 33 4.79 4.36 -5.06
N LEU A 34 5.99 4.80 -4.69
CA LEU A 34 6.55 4.58 -3.35
C LEU A 34 5.68 5.20 -2.24
N VAL A 35 5.21 6.43 -2.41
CA VAL A 35 4.34 7.10 -1.41
C VAL A 35 2.98 6.41 -1.25
N LYS A 36 2.51 5.70 -2.29
CA LYS A 36 1.25 4.94 -2.23
C LYS A 36 1.40 3.59 -1.53
N HIS A 37 2.61 3.04 -1.40
CA HIS A 37 2.82 1.78 -0.69
C HIS A 37 2.46 1.92 0.79
N LYS A 38 1.54 1.05 1.22
CA LYS A 38 1.19 0.88 2.62
C LYS A 38 1.72 -0.48 3.07
N LYS A 39 2.38 -0.49 4.22
CA LYS A 39 2.71 -1.70 4.95
C LYS A 39 1.84 -1.74 6.18
N PHE A 40 1.38 -2.92 6.56
CA PHE A 40 0.67 -3.11 7.80
C PHE A 40 1.19 -4.37 8.48
N ARG A 41 1.13 -4.39 9.81
CA ARG A 41 1.64 -5.50 10.60
C ARG A 41 0.71 -5.76 11.75
N LEU A 42 0.39 -7.03 11.96
CA LEU A 42 -0.39 -7.50 13.09
C LEU A 42 0.55 -7.81 14.25
N SER A 43 0.45 -7.06 15.36
CA SER A 43 1.09 -7.44 16.62
C SER A 43 0.23 -8.49 17.31
N LYS A 44 0.73 -9.73 17.39
CA LYS A 44 0.06 -10.82 18.12
C LYS A 44 0.02 -10.58 19.63
N THR A 45 1.02 -9.88 20.16
CA THR A 45 1.19 -9.62 21.60
C THR A 45 0.21 -8.55 22.07
N ASP A 46 0.12 -7.43 21.34
CA ASP A 46 -0.68 -6.26 21.75
C ASP A 46 -2.04 -6.19 21.07
N LYS A 47 -2.39 -7.21 20.25
CA LYS A 47 -3.60 -7.25 19.42
C LYS A 47 -3.83 -5.93 18.68
N SER A 48 -2.76 -5.36 18.14
CA SER A 48 -2.76 -4.08 17.44
C SER A 48 -2.42 -4.28 15.97
N LEU A 49 -3.10 -3.52 15.13
CA LEU A 49 -2.78 -3.37 13.72
C LEU A 49 -1.98 -2.08 13.55
N THR A 50 -0.70 -2.22 13.27
CA THR A 50 0.17 -1.10 12.91
C THR A 50 0.08 -0.87 11.42
N VAL A 51 -0.25 0.36 11.00
CA VAL A 51 -0.28 0.76 9.59
C VAL A 51 0.79 1.82 9.36
N GLN A 52 1.73 1.50 8.47
CA GLN A 52 2.83 2.37 8.06
C GLN A 52 2.69 2.73 6.58
N GLN A 53 2.77 4.01 6.26
CA GLN A 53 2.78 4.50 4.88
C GLN A 53 3.98 5.43 4.70
N ILE A 54 4.69 5.33 3.58
CA ILE A 54 5.85 6.18 3.29
C ILE A 54 5.40 7.65 3.29
N GLY A 55 6.09 8.49 4.05
CA GLY A 55 5.79 9.93 4.19
C GLY A 55 4.62 10.26 5.12
N ARG A 56 4.10 9.31 5.90
CA ARG A 56 3.06 9.56 6.91
C ARG A 56 3.46 8.98 8.27
N LYS A 57 2.91 9.56 9.35
CA LYS A 57 3.07 9.01 10.70
C LYS A 57 2.46 7.61 10.75
N THR A 58 3.20 6.67 11.33
CA THR A 58 2.72 5.33 11.68
C THR A 58 1.51 5.47 12.60
N LYS A 59 0.49 4.64 12.37
CA LYS A 59 -0.71 4.61 13.19
C LYS A 59 -0.94 3.21 13.72
N ASP A 60 -1.13 3.12 15.03
CA ASP A 60 -1.46 1.89 15.72
C ASP A 60 -2.94 1.88 16.07
N TYR A 61 -3.59 0.77 15.72
CA TYR A 61 -5.02 0.58 15.94
C TYR A 61 -5.25 -0.68 16.76
N LYS A 62 -5.82 -0.52 17.96
CA LYS A 62 -6.16 -1.64 18.83
C LYS A 62 -7.37 -2.39 18.26
N LEU A 63 -7.23 -3.69 18.00
CA LEU A 63 -8.28 -4.51 17.38
C LEU A 63 -9.47 -4.73 18.31
N GLU A 64 -9.27 -4.65 19.62
CA GLU A 64 -10.34 -4.70 20.64
C GLU A 64 -11.38 -3.57 20.50
N ASN A 65 -10.99 -2.48 19.83
CA ASN A 65 -11.86 -1.34 19.56
C ASN A 65 -12.58 -1.44 18.22
N ILE A 66 -12.51 -2.59 17.53
CA ILE A 66 -13.30 -2.83 16.33
C ILE A 66 -14.78 -2.89 16.73
N ASP A 67 -15.56 -2.05 16.05
CA ASP A 67 -17.02 -2.05 16.14
C ASP A 67 -17.60 -3.01 15.11
N ASN A 68 -17.18 -2.89 13.84
CA ASN A 68 -17.61 -3.76 12.75
C ASN A 68 -16.48 -3.97 11.74
N TRP A 69 -16.49 -5.11 11.05
CA TRP A 69 -15.61 -5.37 9.92
C TRP A 69 -16.35 -6.03 8.77
N SER A 70 -15.93 -5.72 7.55
CA SER A 70 -16.46 -6.32 6.32
C SER A 70 -15.33 -6.72 5.39
N GLU A 71 -15.56 -7.79 4.64
CA GLU A 71 -14.70 -8.22 3.56
C GLU A 71 -15.36 -7.86 2.23
N GLU A 72 -14.59 -7.24 1.34
CA GLU A 72 -14.95 -7.00 -0.04
C GLU A 72 -14.05 -7.83 -0.94
N PHE A 73 -14.69 -8.58 -1.82
CA PHE A 73 -14.04 -9.41 -2.81
C PHE A 73 -14.26 -8.81 -4.20
N PHE A 74 -13.19 -8.50 -4.91
CA PHE A 74 -13.25 -7.98 -6.27
C PHE A 74 -12.45 -8.89 -7.22
N ILE A 75 -13.12 -9.41 -8.25
CA ILE A 75 -12.50 -10.22 -9.31
C ILE A 75 -12.68 -9.48 -10.63
N TYR A 76 -11.59 -9.23 -11.36
CA TYR A 76 -11.67 -8.72 -12.72
C TYR A 76 -10.56 -9.33 -13.58
N ARG A 77 -10.92 -10.03 -14.66
CA ARG A 77 -10.04 -10.59 -15.72
C ARG A 77 -8.56 -10.77 -15.31
N GLY A 78 -8.28 -11.77 -14.49
CA GLY A 78 -6.93 -12.14 -14.07
C GLY A 78 -6.39 -11.44 -12.82
N GLU A 79 -7.08 -10.41 -12.32
CA GLU A 79 -6.81 -9.80 -11.02
C GLU A 79 -7.85 -10.23 -9.99
N GLN A 80 -7.37 -10.78 -8.87
CA GLN A 80 -8.13 -10.94 -7.64
C GLN A 80 -7.64 -9.91 -6.64
N LYS A 81 -8.57 -9.18 -6.02
CA LYS A 81 -8.27 -8.23 -4.96
C LYS A 81 -9.24 -8.42 -3.80
N ARG A 82 -8.69 -8.72 -2.64
CA ARG A 82 -9.43 -8.82 -1.39
C ARG A 82 -9.15 -7.63 -0.51
N THR A 83 -10.17 -7.19 0.18
CA THR A 83 -10.12 -5.99 1.00
C THR A 83 -10.87 -6.23 2.30
N ILE A 84 -10.20 -5.95 3.42
CA ILE A 84 -10.84 -5.86 4.73
C ILE A 84 -11.08 -4.39 5.06
N LYS A 85 -12.33 -4.04 5.35
CA LYS A 85 -12.72 -2.74 5.89
C LYS A 85 -12.99 -2.88 7.38
N LEU A 86 -12.17 -2.23 8.19
CA LEU A 86 -12.33 -2.14 9.65
C LEU A 86 -13.00 -0.82 10.02
N THR A 87 -14.04 -0.89 10.83
CA THR A 87 -14.68 0.27 11.47
C THR A 87 -14.48 0.15 12.97
N PHE A 88 -13.88 1.17 13.56
CA PHE A 88 -13.61 1.23 15.00
C PHE A 88 -14.73 1.98 15.73
N LYS A 89 -14.84 1.78 17.05
CA LYS A 89 -15.84 2.44 17.91
C LYS A 89 -15.76 3.97 17.87
N ASP A 90 -14.58 4.52 17.58
CA ASP A 90 -14.35 5.95 17.38
C ASP A 90 -14.69 6.43 15.95
N GLN A 91 -15.44 5.63 15.19
CA GLN A 91 -15.83 5.84 13.80
C GLN A 91 -14.66 5.93 12.80
N LYS A 92 -13.42 5.67 13.23
CA LYS A 92 -12.29 5.57 12.29
C LYS A 92 -12.47 4.35 11.39
N ARG A 93 -12.08 4.52 10.13
CA ARG A 93 -12.16 3.45 9.13
C ARG A 93 -10.79 3.18 8.54
N ILE A 94 -10.45 1.89 8.42
CA ILE A 94 -9.21 1.43 7.78
C ILE A 94 -9.58 0.45 6.68
N LYS A 95 -8.87 0.57 5.56
CA LYS A 95 -8.95 -0.36 4.44
C LYS A 95 -7.60 -1.07 4.32
N VAL A 96 -7.59 -2.38 4.45
CA VAL A 96 -6.43 -3.26 4.28
C VAL A 96 -6.67 -4.11 3.04
N THR A 97 -5.67 -4.25 2.16
CA THR A 97 -5.81 -5.03 0.93
C THR A 97 -4.75 -6.10 0.83
N ASP A 98 -5.08 -7.23 0.20
CA ASP A 98 -4.15 -8.34 0.00
C ASP A 98 -3.00 -8.02 -0.99
N LYS A 99 -3.16 -6.99 -1.82
CA LYS A 99 -2.11 -6.43 -2.69
C LYS A 99 -0.97 -5.76 -1.90
N ASP A 100 -1.22 -5.29 -0.69
CA ASP A 100 -0.23 -4.56 0.12
C ASP A 100 0.72 -5.54 0.83
N ASP A 101 0.18 -6.54 1.53
CA ASP A 101 0.90 -7.64 2.16
C ASP A 101 -0.05 -8.85 2.32
N LEU A 102 0.11 -9.87 1.49
CA LEU A 102 -0.77 -11.04 1.47
C LEU A 102 -0.72 -11.83 2.79
N MET A 103 0.45 -11.96 3.40
CA MET A 103 0.64 -12.79 4.59
C MET A 103 0.05 -12.12 5.82
N GLU A 104 0.31 -10.82 6.00
CA GLU A 104 -0.31 -10.05 7.08
C GLU A 104 -1.83 -9.91 6.87
N TYR A 105 -2.30 -9.85 5.61
CA TYR A 105 -3.72 -9.86 5.28
C TYR A 105 -4.39 -11.13 5.81
N GLU A 106 -3.84 -12.31 5.50
CA GLU A 106 -4.39 -13.58 5.97
C GLU A 106 -4.37 -13.67 7.49
N ASN A 107 -3.27 -13.24 8.13
CA ASN A 107 -3.17 -13.21 9.59
C ASN A 107 -4.29 -12.35 10.22
N LEU A 108 -4.53 -11.15 9.67
CA LEU A 108 -5.60 -10.27 10.11
C LEU A 108 -6.98 -10.89 9.85
N TYR A 109 -7.21 -11.46 8.67
CA TYR A 109 -8.46 -12.13 8.31
C TYR A 109 -8.79 -13.26 9.29
N HIS A 110 -7.83 -14.15 9.56
CA HIS A 110 -7.99 -15.25 10.50
C HIS A 110 -8.26 -14.75 11.92
N TYR A 111 -7.52 -13.74 12.37
CA TYR A 111 -7.75 -13.12 13.68
C TYR A 111 -9.18 -12.58 13.84
N LEU A 112 -9.67 -11.83 12.84
CA LEU A 112 -11.02 -11.26 12.86
C LEU A 112 -12.09 -12.35 12.82
N ARG A 113 -11.87 -13.40 12.02
CA ARG A 113 -12.80 -14.52 11.90
C ARG A 113 -12.95 -15.31 13.21
N ILE A 114 -11.87 -15.44 13.99
CA ILE A 114 -11.87 -16.15 15.27
C ILE A 114 -12.43 -15.27 16.39
N ASN A 115 -11.94 -14.04 16.53
CA ASN A 115 -12.18 -13.20 17.71
C ASN A 115 -13.35 -12.22 17.55
N HIS A 116 -13.72 -11.88 16.32
CA HIS A 116 -14.77 -10.92 15.99
C HIS A 116 -15.78 -11.56 15.03
N ARG A 117 -16.17 -12.81 15.30
CA ARG A 117 -17.18 -13.53 14.52
C ARG A 117 -18.39 -12.60 14.31
N LYS A 118 -18.73 -12.35 13.04
CA LYS A 118 -19.88 -11.51 12.65
C LYS A 118 -21.09 -11.90 13.51
N LYS A 119 -21.54 -10.98 14.37
CA LYS A 119 -22.90 -11.05 14.90
C LYS A 119 -23.86 -10.68 13.78
#